data_AF-A0A3Q8CCZ4-F1
#
_entry.id   AF-A0A3Q8CCZ4-F1
#
_cell.length_a   1.000
_cell.length_b   1.000
_cell.length_c   1.000
_cell.angle_alpha   90.00
_cell.angle_beta   90.00
_cell.angle_gamma   90.00
#
_symmetry.space_group_name_H-M   'P 1'
#
loop_
_entity.id
_entity.type
_entity.pdbx_description
1 polymer ?
#
loop_
_entity_poly.entity_id
_entity_poly.type
_entity_poly.pdbx_seq_one_letter_code
_entity_poly.pdbx_strand_id
1 'polypeptide(L)'
;MTIVAAIFNFCLIASCLILAFLFWRGRALFLIAGNFLARKPYDQNSRLAGKYLALLLVLTAGFIAITNFGNLSNTVSWLITIGFIVVVFAIILAINLHIAHLNKK
;
A
#
# COMPACT_ATOMS: atom_id res chain seq x y z
N MET A 1 19.68 -16.37 2.11
CA MET A 1 18.78 -15.72 3.09
C MET A 1 18.73 -16.57 4.34
N THR A 2 18.84 -16.00 5.55
CA THR A 2 18.71 -16.76 6.80
C THR A 2 17.25 -17.10 7.07
N ILE A 3 16.99 -18.16 7.83
CA ILE A 3 15.63 -18.57 8.22
C ILE A 3 14.89 -17.41 8.92
N VAL A 4 15.59 -16.67 9.78
CA VAL A 4 15.04 -15.51 10.50
C VAL A 4 14.57 -14.41 9.52
N ALA A 5 15.39 -14.09 8.51
CA ALA A 5 15.02 -13.10 7.49
C ALA A 5 13.81 -13.55 6.65
N ALA A 6 13.73 -14.84 6.34
CA ALA A 6 12.60 -15.40 5.60
C ALA A 6 11.28 -15.27 6.39
N ILE A 7 11.31 -15.61 7.69
CA ILE A 7 10.15 -15.48 8.60
C ILE A 7 9.73 -14.01 8.71
N PHE A 8 10.69 -13.11 8.90
CA PHE A 8 10.42 -11.68 9.00
C PHE A 8 9.74 -11.14 7.73
N ASN A 9 10.26 -11.47 6.55
CA ASN A 9 9.67 -11.08 5.26
C ASN A 9 8.26 -11.65 5.08
N PHE A 10 8.02 -12.89 5.49
CA PHE A 10 6.70 -13.50 5.45
C PHE A 10 5.71 -12.79 6.36
N CYS A 11 6.10 -12.49 7.61
CA CYS A 11 5.28 -11.72 8.54
C CYS A 11 4.94 -10.34 7.98
N LEU A 12 5.92 -9.67 7.36
CA LEU A 12 5.75 -8.34 6.80
C LEU A 12 4.75 -8.35 5.62
N ILE A 13 4.86 -9.33 4.72
CA ILE A 13 3.90 -9.55 3.63
C ILE A 13 2.49 -9.81 4.20
N ALA A 14 2.36 -10.70 5.19
CA ALA A 14 1.09 -11.02 5.80
C ALA A 14 0.44 -9.79 6.46
N SER A 15 1.22 -8.98 7.17
CA SER A 15 0.74 -7.72 7.76
C SER A 15 0.24 -6.74 6.70
N CYS A 16 0.97 -6.57 5.59
CA CYS A 16 0.52 -5.73 4.47
C CYS A 16 -0.81 -6.21 3.89
N LEU A 17 -0.99 -7.51 3.67
CA LEU A 17 -2.21 -8.09 3.11
C LEU A 17 -3.41 -7.97 4.07
N ILE A 18 -3.19 -8.21 5.36
CA ILE A 18 -4.24 -8.04 6.39
C ILE A 18 -4.69 -6.59 6.44
N LEU A 19 -3.75 -5.63 6.49
CA LEU A 19 -4.08 -4.21 6.48
C LEU A 19 -4.79 -3.81 5.19
N ALA A 20 -4.32 -4.30 4.03
CA ALA A 20 -4.98 -4.04 2.75
C ALA A 20 -6.45 -4.49 2.77
N PHE A 21 -6.73 -5.70 3.24
CA PHE A 21 -8.09 -6.20 3.36
C PHE A 21 -8.95 -5.35 4.30
N LEU A 22 -8.39 -4.93 5.44
CA LEU A 22 -9.09 -4.08 6.41
C LEU A 22 -9.41 -2.69 5.85
N PHE A 23 -8.48 -2.07 5.12
CA PHE A 23 -8.69 -0.78 4.47
C PHE A 23 -9.67 -0.89 3.28
N TRP A 24 -9.61 -1.97 2.50
CA TRP A 24 -10.53 -2.23 1.39
C TRP A 24 -11.98 -2.32 1.85
N ARG A 25 -12.22 -2.99 2.99
CA ARG A 25 -13.56 -3.08 3.63
C ARG A 25 -13.94 -1.84 4.43
N GLY A 26 -13.08 -0.83 4.48
CA GLY A 26 -13.30 0.39 5.26
C GLY A 26 -13.29 0.19 6.78
N ARG A 27 -12.78 -0.94 7.28
CA ARG A 27 -12.80 -1.27 8.72
C ARG A 27 -11.71 -0.56 9.51
N ALA A 28 -10.58 -0.26 8.88
CA ALA A 28 -9.41 0.37 9.49
C ALA A 28 -9.19 1.82 9.05
N LEU A 29 -10.14 2.46 8.37
CA LEU A 29 -9.98 3.82 7.82
C LEU A 29 -9.62 4.88 8.87
N PHE A 30 -9.95 4.65 10.14
CA PHE A 30 -9.58 5.51 11.27
C PHE A 30 -8.07 5.55 11.55
N LEU A 31 -7.31 4.53 11.11
CA LEU A 31 -5.86 4.46 11.23
C LEU A 31 -5.13 5.28 10.15
N ILE A 32 -5.84 5.77 9.14
CA ILE A 32 -5.24 6.64 8.13
C ILE A 32 -5.03 8.01 8.78
N ALA A 33 -3.78 8.49 8.81
CA ALA A 33 -3.41 9.78 9.40
C ALA A 33 -4.34 10.89 8.87
N GLY A 34 -5.01 11.59 9.80
CA GLY A 34 -6.05 12.60 9.50
C GLY A 34 -7.48 12.15 9.78
N ASN A 35 -7.72 10.85 10.07
CA ASN A 35 -9.06 10.30 10.26
C ASN A 35 -9.32 9.72 11.67
N PHE A 36 -8.50 10.07 12.67
CA PHE A 36 -8.67 9.64 14.07
C PHE A 36 -10.03 10.05 14.66
N LEU A 37 -10.66 11.08 14.07
CA LEU A 37 -11.99 11.57 14.43
C LEU A 37 -13.12 11.01 13.55
N ALA A 38 -12.83 10.20 12.52
CA ALA A 38 -13.89 9.63 11.70
C ALA A 38 -14.69 8.59 12.47
N ARG A 39 -15.90 9.00 12.83
CA ARG A 39 -16.96 8.11 13.28
C ARG A 39 -17.72 7.61 12.05
N LYS A 40 -18.08 6.33 12.05
CA LYS A 40 -18.99 5.80 11.03
C LYS A 40 -20.29 6.63 11.02
N PRO A 41 -20.93 6.84 9.86
CA PRO A 41 -20.54 6.33 8.54
C PRO A 41 -19.39 7.12 7.89
N TYR A 42 -18.42 6.41 7.31
CA TYR A 42 -17.32 7.04 6.56
C TYR A 42 -17.82 7.65 5.26
N ASP A 43 -17.35 8.87 4.95
CA ASP A 43 -17.60 9.53 3.67
C ASP A 43 -17.06 8.69 2.48
N GLN A 44 -17.65 8.87 1.29
CA GLN A 44 -17.23 8.21 0.07
C GLN A 44 -15.75 8.46 -0.23
N ASN A 45 -15.26 9.68 0.01
CA ASN A 45 -13.85 10.05 -0.15
C ASN A 45 -12.94 9.23 0.78
N SER A 46 -13.36 9.03 2.03
CA SER A 46 -12.62 8.20 2.99
C SER A 46 -12.57 6.73 2.56
N ARG A 47 -13.68 6.20 2.04
CA ARG A 47 -13.71 4.83 1.50
C ARG A 47 -12.81 4.68 0.27
N LEU A 48 -12.79 5.67 -0.61
CA LEU A 48 -11.93 5.69 -1.79
C LEU A 48 -10.45 5.72 -1.39
N ALA A 49 -10.07 6.59 -0.45
CA ALA A 49 -8.73 6.67 0.11
C ALA A 49 -8.27 5.33 0.71
N GLY A 50 -9.15 4.62 1.43
CA GLY A 50 -8.85 3.28 1.93
C GLY A 50 -8.61 2.23 0.84
N LYS A 51 -9.37 2.27 -0.26
CA LYS A 51 -9.15 1.36 -1.40
C LYS A 51 -7.80 1.61 -2.05
N TYR A 52 -7.41 2.87 -2.21
CA TYR A 52 -6.10 3.22 -2.75
C TYR A 52 -4.96 2.80 -1.82
N LEU A 53 -5.10 3.03 -0.52
CA LEU A 53 -4.11 2.60 0.47
C LEU A 53 -4.00 1.07 0.50
N ALA A 54 -5.12 0.37 0.41
CA ALA A 54 -5.15 -1.09 0.30
C ALA A 54 -4.41 -1.59 -0.96
N LEU A 55 -4.64 -0.93 -2.10
CA LEU A 55 -3.97 -1.27 -3.35
C LEU A 55 -2.44 -1.05 -3.25
N LEU A 56 -2.00 0.05 -2.64
CA LEU A 56 -0.59 0.31 -2.36
C LEU A 56 0.02 -0.77 -1.46
N LEU A 57 -0.69 -1.21 -0.42
CA LEU A 57 -0.22 -2.27 0.47
C LEU A 57 -0.09 -3.63 -0.23
N VAL A 58 -1.02 -3.96 -1.15
CA VAL A 58 -0.92 -5.19 -1.97
C VAL A 58 0.27 -5.10 -2.92
N LEU A 59 0.48 -3.97 -3.59
CA LEU A 59 1.65 -3.76 -4.45
C LEU A 59 2.96 -3.87 -3.65
N THR A 60 2.99 -3.31 -2.45
CA THR A 60 4.15 -3.38 -1.55
C THR A 60 4.42 -4.83 -1.13
N ALA A 61 3.39 -5.58 -0.76
CA ALA A 61 3.51 -7.00 -0.43
C ALA A 61 4.06 -7.82 -1.62
N GLY A 62 3.56 -7.55 -2.83
CA GLY A 62 4.07 -8.16 -4.07
C GLY A 62 5.53 -7.81 -4.34
N PHE A 63 5.92 -6.54 -4.14
CA PHE A 63 7.29 -6.09 -4.29
C PHE A 63 8.25 -6.80 -3.32
N ILE A 64 7.89 -6.91 -2.04
CA ILE A 64 8.67 -7.62 -1.03
C ILE A 64 8.80 -9.09 -1.43
N ALA A 65 7.71 -9.72 -1.90
CA ALA A 65 7.71 -11.10 -2.33
C ALA A 65 8.68 -11.34 -3.50
N ILE A 66 8.59 -10.50 -4.55
CA ILE A 66 9.44 -10.60 -5.75
C ILE A 66 10.92 -10.37 -5.40
N THR A 67 11.22 -9.34 -4.62
CA THR A 67 12.61 -8.97 -4.32
C THR A 67 13.30 -9.93 -3.35
N ASN A 68 12.57 -10.53 -2.40
CA ASN A 68 13.16 -11.40 -1.38
C ASN A 68 13.07 -12.90 -1.70
N PHE A 69 12.10 -13.34 -2.51
CA PHE A 69 11.93 -14.75 -2.88
C PHE A 69 12.20 -15.04 -4.36
N GLY A 70 12.27 -14.04 -5.22
CA GLY A 70 12.48 -14.22 -6.67
C GLY A 70 13.89 -14.62 -7.10
N ASN A 71 14.83 -14.78 -6.16
CA ASN A 71 16.24 -15.11 -6.42
C ASN A 71 16.87 -14.29 -7.56
N LEU A 72 16.64 -12.98 -7.52
CA LEU A 72 17.04 -12.04 -8.57
C LEU A 72 18.50 -11.61 -8.41
N SER A 73 19.16 -11.26 -9.52
CA SER A 73 20.48 -10.62 -9.46
C SER A 73 20.37 -9.20 -8.87
N ASN A 74 21.44 -8.72 -8.24
CA ASN A 74 21.45 -7.39 -7.62
C ASN A 74 21.02 -6.28 -8.59
N THR A 75 21.48 -6.32 -9.84
CA THR A 75 21.12 -5.33 -10.87
C THR A 75 19.63 -5.33 -11.17
N VAL A 76 19.01 -6.51 -11.27
CA VAL A 76 17.57 -6.64 -11.52
C VAL A 76 16.77 -6.16 -10.30
N SER A 77 17.19 -6.51 -9.08
CA SER A 77 16.55 -6.03 -7.85
C SER A 77 16.54 -4.50 -7.74
N TRP A 78 17.65 -3.84 -8.12
CA TRP A 78 17.72 -2.38 -8.15
C TRP A 78 16.78 -1.76 -9.19
N LEU A 79 16.71 -2.34 -10.40
CA LEU A 79 15.79 -1.88 -11.44
C LEU A 79 14.32 -1.99 -11.01
N ILE A 80 13.94 -3.12 -10.40
CA ILE A 80 12.58 -3.31 -9.88
C ILE A 80 12.28 -2.31 -8.75
N THR A 81 13.27 -2.03 -7.88
CA THR A 81 13.12 -1.06 -6.78
C THR A 81 12.87 0.35 -7.32
N ILE A 82 13.66 0.80 -8.30
CA ILE A 82 13.47 2.10 -8.94
C ILE A 82 12.09 2.17 -9.62
N GLY A 83 11.72 1.13 -10.38
CA GLY A 83 10.41 1.05 -11.03
C GLY A 83 9.26 1.12 -10.02
N PHE A 84 9.37 0.40 -8.90
CA PHE A 84 8.38 0.44 -7.83
C PHE A 84 8.22 1.84 -7.24
N ILE A 85 9.31 2.55 -6.96
CA ILE A 85 9.26 3.93 -6.44
C ILE A 85 8.54 4.86 -7.42
N VAL A 86 8.82 4.76 -8.73
CA VAL A 86 8.15 5.55 -9.76
C VAL A 86 6.65 5.25 -9.81
N VAL A 87 6.26 3.97 -9.74
CA VAL A 87 4.85 3.55 -9.72
C VAL A 87 4.14 4.07 -8.47
N VAL A 88 4.75 3.94 -7.29
CA VAL A 88 4.18 4.45 -6.03
C VAL A 88 4.00 5.97 -6.10
N PHE A 89 5.01 6.69 -6.60
CA PHE A 89 4.91 8.14 -6.77
C PHE A 89 3.79 8.54 -7.74
N ALA A 90 3.67 7.84 -8.87
CA ALA A 90 2.60 8.07 -9.83
C ALA A 90 1.20 7.81 -9.24
N ILE A 91 1.06 6.76 -8.43
CA ILE A 91 -0.20 6.45 -7.72
C ILE A 91 -0.54 7.57 -6.74
N ILE A 92 0.43 8.02 -5.92
CA ILE A 92 0.23 9.11 -4.96
C ILE A 92 -0.20 10.39 -5.69
N LEU A 93 0.47 10.73 -6.80
CA LEU A 93 0.13 11.90 -7.61
C LEU A 93 -1.29 11.79 -8.19
N ALA A 94 -1.64 10.63 -8.75
CA ALA A 94 -2.98 10.38 -9.31
C ALA A 94 -4.08 10.51 -8.25
N ILE A 95 -3.85 9.98 -7.04
CA ILE A 95 -4.78 10.10 -5.91
C ILE A 95 -4.95 11.57 -5.52
N ASN A 96 -3.85 12.31 -5.37
CA ASN A 96 -3.90 13.73 -5.01
C ASN A 96 -4.62 14.58 -6.06
N LEU A 97 -4.37 14.33 -7.35
CA LEU A 97 -5.07 15.01 -8.44
C LEU A 97 -6.57 14.70 -8.44
N HIS A 98 -6.94 13.44 -8.17
CA HIS A 98 -8.34 13.04 -8.10
C HIS A 98 -9.07 13.72 -6.93
N ILE A 99 -8.46 13.74 -5.74
CA ILE A 99 -9.03 14.43 -4.56
C ILE A 99 -9.14 15.94 -4.81
N ALA A 100 -8.11 16.57 -5.39
CA ALA A 100 -8.14 18.00 -5.72
C ALA A 100 -9.26 18.34 -6.71
N HIS A 101 -9.57 17.44 -7.65
CA HIS A 101 -10.67 17.62 -8.59
C HIS A 101 -12.05 17.45 -7.92
N LEU A 102 -12.17 16.57 -6.92
CA LEU A 102 -13.40 16.40 -6.14
C LEU A 102 -13.69 17.60 -5.22
N ASN A 103 -12.66 18.19 -4.61
CA ASN A 103 -12.81 19.36 -3.72
C ASN A 103 -13.11 20.69 -4.43
N LYS A 104 -13.00 20.75 -5.76
CA LYS A 104 -13.33 21.94 -6.57
C LYS A 104 -14.80 21.98 -7.03
N LYS A 105 -15.58 20.93 -6.77
CA LYS A 105 -17.03 20.87 -7.02
C LYS A 105 -17.80 21.16 -5.75
#